data_AF-A0A838SLW6-F1
#
_entry.id   AF-A0A838SLW6-F1
#
_cell.length_a   1.000
_cell.length_b   1.000
_cell.length_c   1.000
_cell.angle_alpha   90.00
_cell.angle_beta   90.00
_cell.angle_gamma   90.00
#
_symmetry.space_group_name_H-M   'P 1'
#
loop_
_entity.id
_entity.type
_entity.pdbx_description
1 polymer ?
#
loop_
_entity_poly.entity_id
_entity_poly.type
_entity_poly.pdbx_seq_one_letter_code
_entity_poly.pdbx_strand_id
1 'polypeptide(L)'
;ARLGKLRAAIRSDRRYGKAIGFRYHDGKPGIVEGLLSRGDRRVGRVIKAVWAEGGRFDGWSEHFSFDRWMRCADAGLAGEPVDVSWYTTRERDHAEVLPWDHLDAGLDREWLWEDWQDALSEVEVDDCRWTPCYDCGVCPGMGTEIQVGPTGRQLLPLTPVRAG
;
A
#
# COMPACT_ATOMS: atom_id res chain seq x y z
N ALA A 1 18.28 -4.08 -13.17
CA ALA A 1 19.28 -5.14 -13.46
C ALA A 1 18.77 -6.58 -13.18
N ARG A 2 18.26 -6.90 -11.97
CA ARG A 2 17.78 -8.26 -11.62
C ARG A 2 16.55 -8.73 -12.42
N LEU A 3 15.50 -7.91 -12.56
CA LEU A 3 14.29 -8.27 -13.31
C LEU A 3 14.57 -8.54 -14.80
N GLY A 4 15.51 -7.80 -15.40
CA GLY A 4 15.96 -8.07 -16.77
C GLY A 4 16.66 -9.42 -16.91
N LYS A 5 17.50 -9.81 -15.93
CA LYS A 5 18.13 -11.14 -15.88
C LYS A 5 17.09 -12.25 -15.69
N LEU A 6 16.10 -12.05 -14.83
CA LEU A 6 15.00 -13.01 -14.63
C LEU A 6 14.18 -13.19 -15.91
N ARG A 7 13.80 -12.08 -16.57
CA ARG A 7 13.10 -12.13 -17.87
C ARG A 7 13.92 -12.86 -18.93
N ALA A 8 15.23 -12.61 -19.00
CA ALA A 8 16.11 -13.30 -19.93
C ALA A 8 16.20 -14.80 -19.63
N ALA A 9 16.30 -15.19 -18.36
CA ALA A 9 16.30 -16.59 -17.93
C ALA A 9 15.00 -17.30 -18.33
N ILE A 10 13.84 -16.71 -18.03
CA ILE A 10 12.51 -17.27 -18.40
C ILE A 10 12.38 -17.42 -19.92
N ARG A 11 12.84 -16.41 -20.69
CA ARG A 11 12.78 -16.45 -22.16
C ARG A 11 13.77 -17.42 -22.81
N SER A 12 14.88 -17.73 -22.14
CA SER A 12 15.90 -18.65 -22.66
C SER A 12 15.42 -20.10 -22.70
N ASP A 13 14.52 -20.48 -21.81
CA ASP A 13 13.92 -21.82 -21.84
C ASP A 13 12.74 -21.86 -22.82
N ARG A 14 12.91 -22.59 -23.92
CA ARG A 14 11.89 -22.72 -24.98
C ARG A 14 10.58 -23.35 -24.48
N ARG A 15 10.58 -24.06 -23.36
CA ARG A 15 9.37 -24.64 -22.75
C ARG A 15 8.47 -23.54 -22.15
N TYR A 16 9.07 -22.49 -21.60
CA TYR A 16 8.35 -21.46 -20.85
C TYR A 16 8.30 -20.10 -21.58
N GLY A 17 9.29 -19.79 -22.41
CA GLY A 17 9.50 -18.46 -22.98
C GLY A 17 8.37 -17.94 -23.89
N LYS A 18 7.53 -18.84 -24.44
CA LYS A 18 6.31 -18.47 -25.17
C LYS A 18 5.04 -18.49 -24.31
N ALA A 19 5.06 -19.22 -23.19
CA ALA A 19 3.90 -19.43 -22.33
C ALA A 19 3.80 -18.39 -21.20
N ILE A 20 4.93 -17.79 -20.80
CA ILE A 20 4.99 -16.84 -19.68
C ILE A 20 5.13 -15.40 -20.18
N GLY A 21 4.08 -14.61 -19.98
CA GLY A 21 4.11 -13.15 -20.19
C GLY A 21 4.68 -12.44 -18.96
N PHE A 22 5.90 -11.90 -19.08
CA PHE A 22 6.52 -11.14 -17.98
C PHE A 22 6.19 -9.65 -18.08
N ARG A 23 5.36 -9.16 -17.16
CA ARG A 23 5.06 -7.74 -16.94
C ARG A 23 5.65 -7.33 -15.59
N TYR A 24 6.29 -6.17 -15.56
CA TYR A 24 6.85 -5.60 -14.33
C TYR A 24 6.66 -4.09 -14.37
N HIS A 25 6.59 -3.48 -13.21
CA HIS A 25 6.58 -2.04 -13.05
C HIS A 25 7.98 -1.56 -12.63
N ASP A 26 8.37 -0.37 -13.08
CA ASP A 26 9.54 0.31 -12.51
C ASP A 26 9.24 0.56 -11.02
N GLY A 27 10.19 0.29 -10.13
CA GLY A 27 10.04 0.54 -8.70
C GLY A 27 10.11 2.02 -8.35
N LYS A 28 10.65 2.86 -9.24
CA LYS A 28 10.81 4.30 -9.03
C LYS A 28 9.47 5.03 -8.77
N PRO A 29 8.43 4.89 -9.60
CA PRO A 29 7.08 5.40 -9.28
C PRO A 29 6.58 5.00 -7.89
N GLY A 30 6.76 3.73 -7.50
CA GLY A 30 6.31 3.21 -6.21
C GLY A 30 6.95 3.91 -4.99
N ILE A 31 8.19 4.40 -5.12
CA ILE A 31 8.83 5.22 -4.06
C ILE A 31 8.11 6.57 -3.92
N VAL A 32 7.75 7.20 -5.03
CA VAL A 32 7.03 8.49 -5.01
C VAL A 32 5.60 8.31 -4.52
N GLU A 33 4.89 7.27 -4.99
CA GLU A 33 3.58 6.88 -4.46
C GLU A 33 3.66 6.62 -2.95
N GLY A 34 4.71 5.90 -2.51
CA GLY A 34 4.99 5.68 -1.11
C GLY A 34 5.15 6.98 -0.32
N LEU A 35 5.93 7.93 -0.83
CA LEU A 35 6.13 9.24 -0.19
C LEU A 35 4.83 10.04 -0.09
N LEU A 36 3.99 9.99 -1.13
CA LEU A 36 2.73 10.73 -1.18
C LEU A 36 1.65 10.12 -0.27
N SER A 37 1.52 8.79 -0.27
CA SER A 37 0.52 8.08 0.54
C SER A 37 0.87 8.06 2.03
N ARG A 38 2.16 8.08 2.36
CA ARG A 38 2.67 7.96 3.75
C ARG A 38 3.22 9.28 4.31
N GLY A 39 3.20 10.34 3.51
CA GLY A 39 3.74 11.64 3.85
C GLY A 39 2.94 12.38 4.91
N ASP A 40 3.62 13.22 5.69
CA ASP A 40 2.96 14.23 6.52
C ASP A 40 2.94 15.62 5.83
N ARG A 41 2.54 16.65 6.57
CA ARG A 41 2.47 18.04 6.09
C ARG A 41 3.78 18.55 5.45
N ARG A 42 4.95 18.03 5.85
CA ARG A 42 6.26 18.39 5.28
C ARG A 42 6.35 18.03 3.80
N VAL A 43 5.73 16.91 3.39
CA VAL A 43 5.68 16.48 1.98
C VAL A 43 4.94 17.49 1.10
N GLY A 44 4.05 18.32 1.68
CA GLY A 44 3.44 19.44 0.97
C GLY A 44 4.45 20.42 0.34
N ARG A 45 5.61 20.64 0.98
CA ARG A 45 6.69 21.47 0.41
C ARG A 45 7.36 20.79 -0.78
N VAL A 46 7.51 19.47 -0.73
CA VAL A 46 8.06 18.65 -1.82
C VAL A 46 7.13 18.73 -3.04
N ILE A 47 5.83 18.51 -2.85
CA ILE A 47 4.82 18.61 -3.92
C ILE A 47 4.86 19.99 -4.58
N LYS A 48 4.92 21.06 -3.76
CA LYS A 48 5.02 22.43 -4.25
C LYS A 48 6.29 22.65 -5.09
N ALA A 49 7.43 22.13 -4.64
CA ALA A 49 8.69 22.23 -5.37
C ALA A 49 8.66 21.47 -6.70
N VAL A 50 8.12 20.24 -6.71
CA VAL A 50 7.95 19.45 -7.94
C VAL A 50 7.10 20.20 -8.96
N TRP A 51 5.97 20.77 -8.51
CA TRP A 51 5.12 21.57 -9.37
C TRP A 51 5.83 22.82 -9.91
N ALA A 52 6.62 23.50 -9.07
CA ALA A 52 7.39 24.69 -9.47
C ALA A 52 8.49 24.35 -10.50
N GLU A 53 9.10 23.16 -10.42
CA GLU A 53 9.99 22.62 -11.45
C GLU A 53 9.25 22.13 -12.70
N GLY A 54 7.92 22.29 -12.77
CA GLY A 54 7.09 21.92 -13.91
C GLY A 54 6.59 20.48 -13.90
N GLY A 55 6.65 19.78 -12.76
CA GLY A 55 6.09 18.43 -12.59
C GLY A 55 4.58 18.49 -12.69
N ARG A 56 4.04 17.93 -13.75
CA ARG A 56 2.61 17.92 -14.09
C ARG A 56 2.32 16.64 -14.86
N PHE A 57 1.14 16.08 -14.66
CA PHE A 57 0.72 14.83 -15.32
C PHE A 57 1.62 13.62 -15.00
N ASP A 58 2.22 13.58 -13.81
CA ASP A 58 3.12 12.50 -13.36
C ASP A 58 2.44 11.11 -13.26
N GLY A 59 1.10 11.03 -13.40
CA GLY A 59 0.37 9.77 -13.56
C GLY A 59 0.55 9.10 -14.92
N TRP A 60 1.13 9.79 -15.90
CA TRP A 60 1.50 9.25 -17.21
C TRP A 60 3.00 9.08 -17.30
N SER A 61 3.44 7.87 -17.65
CA SER A 61 4.84 7.45 -17.55
C SER A 61 5.81 8.28 -18.40
N GLU A 62 5.33 8.85 -19.51
CA GLU A 62 6.08 9.74 -20.39
C GLU A 62 6.36 11.12 -19.78
N HIS A 63 5.61 11.52 -18.75
CA HIS A 63 5.77 12.79 -18.05
C HIS A 63 6.48 12.63 -16.70
N PHE A 64 6.40 11.44 -16.10
CA PHE A 64 6.99 11.14 -14.81
C PHE A 64 8.51 11.34 -14.79
N SER A 65 9.00 12.10 -13.81
CA SER A 65 10.42 12.33 -13.60
C SER A 65 10.82 12.00 -12.16
N PHE A 66 11.30 10.78 -11.94
CA PHE A 66 11.80 10.33 -10.64
C PHE A 66 12.90 11.26 -10.08
N ASP A 67 13.84 11.66 -10.92
CA ASP A 67 14.97 12.49 -10.48
C ASP A 67 14.50 13.89 -10.03
N ARG A 68 13.41 14.41 -10.61
CA ARG A 68 12.78 15.66 -10.16
C ARG A 68 12.20 15.49 -8.75
N TRP A 69 11.46 14.40 -8.53
CA TRP A 69 10.91 14.07 -7.23
C TRP A 69 12.00 13.94 -6.15
N MET A 70 13.08 13.23 -6.43
CA MET A 70 14.17 13.06 -5.47
C MET A 70 14.87 14.39 -5.17
N ARG A 71 15.23 15.19 -6.18
CA ARG A 71 15.84 16.52 -5.93
C ARG A 71 14.94 17.46 -5.14
N CYS A 72 13.64 17.50 -5.48
CA CYS A 72 12.66 18.32 -4.75
C CYS A 72 12.44 17.81 -3.31
N ALA A 73 12.50 16.50 -3.09
CA ALA A 73 12.41 15.92 -1.76
C ALA A 73 13.65 16.25 -0.91
N ASP A 74 14.85 16.04 -1.45
CA ASP A 74 16.12 16.37 -0.80
C ASP A 74 16.15 17.85 -0.37
N ALA A 75 15.75 18.76 -1.27
CA ALA A 75 15.69 20.19 -0.96
C ALA A 75 14.54 20.56 0.00
N GLY A 76 13.35 19.99 -0.19
CA GLY A 76 12.14 20.34 0.57
C GLY A 76 12.11 19.79 2.00
N LEU A 77 12.88 18.74 2.26
CA LEU A 77 13.08 18.11 3.56
C LEU A 77 14.45 18.44 4.19
N ALA A 78 15.25 19.29 3.55
CA ALA A 78 16.53 19.71 4.10
C ALA A 78 16.38 20.30 5.51
N GLY A 79 17.10 19.73 6.49
CA GLY A 79 17.05 20.13 7.89
C GLY A 79 15.91 19.51 8.71
N GLU A 80 15.04 18.70 8.11
CA GLU A 80 14.07 17.88 8.83
C GLU A 80 14.70 16.55 9.28
N PRO A 81 14.19 15.90 10.34
CA PRO A 81 14.68 14.60 10.78
C PRO A 81 14.18 13.43 9.91
N VAL A 82 13.65 13.72 8.71
CA VAL A 82 12.99 12.77 7.82
C VAL A 82 13.45 12.98 6.38
N ASP A 83 13.46 11.91 5.60
CA ASP A 83 13.77 11.90 4.17
C ASP A 83 12.82 10.94 3.42
N VAL A 84 13.06 10.74 2.12
CA VAL A 84 12.26 9.81 1.31
C VAL A 84 12.28 8.39 1.88
N SER A 85 13.43 7.89 2.34
CA SER A 85 13.57 6.54 2.88
C SER A 85 12.82 6.39 4.21
N TRP A 86 12.79 7.44 5.02
CA TRP A 86 12.04 7.51 6.27
C TRP A 86 10.54 7.35 6.03
N TYR A 87 9.98 7.90 4.94
CA TYR A 87 8.57 7.69 4.63
C TYR A 87 8.29 6.33 3.98
N THR A 88 9.28 5.73 3.30
CA THR A 88 9.02 4.68 2.31
C THR A 88 9.50 3.28 2.67
N THR A 89 10.67 3.13 3.29
CA THR A 89 11.36 1.83 3.38
C THR A 89 11.80 1.45 4.79
N ARG A 90 11.61 2.31 5.78
CA ARG A 90 11.92 1.94 7.16
C ARG A 90 10.87 1.00 7.72
N GLU A 91 11.31 0.18 8.66
CA GLU A 91 10.42 -0.58 9.54
C GLU A 91 9.59 0.38 10.41
N ARG A 92 8.41 -0.10 10.82
CA ARG A 92 7.46 0.63 11.65
C ARG A 92 7.15 -0.19 12.90
N ASP A 93 7.02 0.51 14.02
CA ASP A 93 6.70 -0.10 15.30
C ASP A 93 5.18 -0.08 15.53
N HIS A 94 4.68 -1.04 16.30
CA HIS A 94 3.27 -1.15 16.70
C HIS A 94 2.74 0.14 17.34
N ALA A 95 3.54 0.75 18.22
CA ALA A 95 3.13 1.91 18.99
C ALA A 95 3.43 3.24 18.28
N GLU A 96 3.92 3.19 17.05
CA GLU A 96 4.28 4.39 16.31
C GLU A 96 3.04 5.23 15.94
N VAL A 97 3.17 6.56 16.04
CA VAL A 97 2.17 7.48 15.50
C VAL A 97 2.48 7.74 14.03
N LEU A 98 1.59 7.31 13.15
CA LEU A 98 1.75 7.41 11.71
C LEU A 98 1.12 8.73 11.19
N PRO A 99 1.71 9.36 10.15
CA PRO A 99 1.14 10.55 9.52
C PRO A 99 -0.33 10.43 9.10
N TRP A 100 -0.77 9.22 8.75
CA TRP A 100 -2.10 8.92 8.26
C TRP A 100 -3.04 8.31 9.32
N ASP A 101 -2.64 8.21 10.58
CA ASP A 101 -3.48 7.63 11.66
C ASP A 101 -4.81 8.35 11.87
N HIS A 102 -4.93 9.58 11.39
CA HIS A 102 -6.16 10.36 11.43
C HIS A 102 -7.15 10.00 10.32
N LEU A 103 -6.77 9.13 9.39
CA LEU A 103 -7.64 8.60 8.34
C LEU A 103 -8.30 7.32 8.84
N ASP A 104 -9.61 7.24 8.66
CA ASP A 104 -10.40 6.08 9.04
C ASP A 104 -11.05 5.47 7.80
N ALA A 105 -10.69 4.21 7.50
CA ALA A 105 -11.28 3.41 6.42
C ALA A 105 -12.28 2.36 6.94
N GLY A 106 -12.62 2.41 8.23
CA GLY A 106 -13.46 1.44 8.94
C GLY A 106 -12.71 0.20 9.44
N LEU A 107 -11.39 0.14 9.27
CA LEU A 107 -10.55 -0.96 9.75
C LEU A 107 -9.98 -0.61 11.12
N ASP A 108 -10.06 -1.57 12.05
CA ASP A 108 -9.42 -1.42 13.35
C ASP A 108 -7.88 -1.39 13.22
N ARG A 109 -7.23 -0.52 14.00
CA ARG A 109 -5.78 -0.33 13.93
C ARG A 109 -5.01 -1.56 14.43
N GLU A 110 -5.51 -2.23 15.46
CA GLU A 110 -4.90 -3.45 15.97
C GLU A 110 -5.01 -4.56 14.94
N TRP A 111 -6.20 -4.69 14.31
CA TRP A 111 -6.38 -5.64 13.23
C TRP A 111 -5.40 -5.43 12.06
N LEU A 112 -5.16 -4.17 11.64
CA LEU A 112 -4.18 -3.86 10.60
C LEU A 112 -2.74 -4.24 10.99
N TRP A 113 -2.41 -4.14 12.27
CA TRP A 113 -1.10 -4.56 12.77
C TRP A 113 -0.97 -6.08 12.77
N GLU A 114 -1.98 -6.80 13.27
CA GLU A 114 -2.01 -8.26 13.24
C GLU A 114 -1.91 -8.80 11.81
N ASP A 115 -2.70 -8.24 10.87
CA ASP A 115 -2.65 -8.59 9.44
C ASP A 115 -1.25 -8.35 8.82
N TRP A 116 -0.59 -7.25 9.21
CA TRP A 116 0.79 -6.99 8.80
C TRP A 116 1.77 -8.04 9.33
N GLN A 117 1.64 -8.44 10.60
CA GLN A 117 2.49 -9.47 11.21
C GLN A 117 2.26 -10.85 10.58
N ASP A 118 1.01 -11.19 10.27
CA ASP A 118 0.65 -12.42 9.56
C ASP A 118 1.25 -12.43 8.15
N ALA A 119 1.15 -11.33 7.41
CA ALA A 119 1.75 -11.18 6.09
C ALA A 119 3.28 -11.36 6.11
N LEU A 120 3.96 -10.85 7.14
CA LEU A 120 5.41 -11.09 7.35
C LEU A 120 5.74 -12.56 7.62
N SER A 121 4.79 -13.30 8.20
CA SER A 121 4.90 -14.74 8.47
C SER A 121 4.36 -15.64 7.35
N GLU A 122 4.03 -15.04 6.20
CA GLU A 122 3.46 -15.74 5.03
C GLU A 122 2.10 -16.41 5.32
N VAL A 123 1.35 -15.86 6.28
CA VAL A 123 -0.02 -16.27 6.59
C VAL A 123 -0.98 -15.38 5.80
N GLU A 124 -1.87 -16.00 5.05
CA GLU A 124 -2.89 -15.32 4.24
C GLU A 124 -4.22 -15.25 4.99
N VAL A 125 -4.98 -14.18 4.75
CA VAL A 125 -6.35 -14.03 5.25
C VAL A 125 -7.34 -14.58 4.22
N ASP A 126 -8.16 -15.56 4.61
CA ASP A 126 -9.20 -16.08 3.74
C ASP A 126 -10.35 -15.08 3.53
N ASP A 127 -11.14 -15.31 2.50
CA ASP A 127 -12.34 -14.53 2.22
C ASP A 127 -13.38 -14.64 3.35
N CYS A 128 -13.53 -13.55 4.11
CA CYS A 128 -14.46 -13.44 5.24
C CYS A 128 -15.94 -13.58 4.86
N ARG A 129 -16.26 -13.67 3.56
CA ARG A 129 -17.62 -13.99 3.08
C ARG A 129 -17.97 -15.47 3.20
N TRP A 130 -16.97 -16.33 3.26
CA TRP A 130 -17.13 -17.80 3.29
C TRP A 130 -16.53 -18.44 4.54
N THR A 131 -15.68 -17.71 5.25
CA THR A 131 -15.01 -18.10 6.50
C THR A 131 -15.57 -17.27 7.67
N PRO A 132 -15.45 -17.70 8.94
CA PRO A 132 -15.82 -16.86 10.07
C PRO A 132 -15.20 -15.45 10.05
N CYS A 133 -15.90 -14.48 10.64
CA CYS A 133 -15.46 -13.08 10.70
C CYS A 133 -14.13 -12.93 11.46
N TYR A 134 -13.22 -12.09 10.95
CA TYR A 134 -11.94 -11.73 11.57
C TYR A 134 -12.02 -10.48 12.46
N ASP A 135 -13.22 -9.94 12.66
CA ASP A 135 -13.47 -8.75 13.48
C ASP A 135 -12.64 -7.50 13.10
N CYS A 136 -12.45 -7.29 11.80
CA CYS A 136 -11.66 -6.16 11.28
C CYS A 136 -12.28 -4.76 11.50
N GLY A 137 -13.46 -4.67 12.13
CA GLY A 137 -14.17 -3.40 12.39
C GLY A 137 -15.08 -2.90 11.27
N VAL A 138 -14.87 -3.32 10.01
CA VAL A 138 -15.56 -2.76 8.82
C VAL A 138 -17.08 -2.91 8.87
N CYS A 139 -17.57 -4.14 9.02
CA CYS A 139 -19.01 -4.43 9.03
C CYS A 139 -19.76 -3.71 10.17
N PRO A 140 -19.36 -3.90 11.45
CA PRO A 140 -20.02 -3.19 12.55
C PRO A 140 -19.82 -1.67 12.50
N GLY A 141 -18.62 -1.20 12.15
CA GLY A 141 -18.29 0.23 12.13
C GLY A 141 -19.03 1.01 11.04
N MET A 142 -19.26 0.40 9.87
CA MET A 142 -20.01 1.02 8.77
C MET A 142 -21.49 0.65 8.71
N GLY A 143 -21.99 -0.15 9.67
CA GLY A 143 -23.37 -0.63 9.66
C GLY A 143 -23.71 -1.44 8.40
N THR A 144 -22.74 -2.19 7.89
CA THR A 144 -22.88 -3.02 6.70
C THR A 144 -22.83 -4.50 7.07
N GLU A 145 -23.35 -5.33 6.18
CA GLU A 145 -23.38 -6.78 6.30
C GLU A 145 -22.87 -7.41 5.02
N ILE A 146 -22.28 -8.60 5.15
CA ILE A 146 -21.76 -9.33 4.02
C ILE A 146 -22.91 -9.73 3.09
N GLN A 147 -22.93 -9.13 1.91
CA GLN A 147 -23.87 -9.49 0.85
C GLN A 147 -23.25 -10.60 0.00
N VAL A 148 -23.59 -11.85 0.34
CA VAL A 148 -23.41 -12.97 -0.58
C VAL A 148 -24.69 -13.07 -1.39
N GLY A 149 -24.64 -12.83 -2.70
CA GLY A 149 -25.80 -12.98 -3.60
C GLY A 149 -26.52 -14.32 -3.37
N PRO A 150 -27.77 -14.50 -3.80
CA PRO A 150 -28.68 -15.53 -3.27
C PRO A 150 -28.02 -16.91 -3.21
N THR A 151 -27.58 -17.30 -2.01
CA THR A 151 -26.89 -18.58 -1.76
C THR A 151 -27.88 -19.72 -1.54
N GLY A 152 -29.17 -19.39 -1.37
CA GLY A 152 -30.20 -20.32 -0.91
C GLY A 152 -29.96 -20.84 0.52
N ARG A 153 -29.03 -20.25 1.26
CA ARG A 153 -28.65 -20.64 2.63
C ARG A 153 -28.82 -19.47 3.58
N GLN A 154 -29.39 -19.74 4.75
CA GLN A 154 -29.53 -18.76 5.83
C GLN A 154 -28.17 -18.64 6.54
N LEU A 155 -27.55 -17.45 6.48
CA LEU A 155 -26.33 -17.17 7.23
C LEU A 155 -26.68 -17.10 8.73
N LEU A 156 -25.84 -17.70 9.57
CA LEU A 156 -26.00 -17.65 11.03
C LEU A 156 -25.72 -16.23 11.52
N PRO A 157 -26.48 -15.70 12.50
CA PRO A 157 -26.27 -14.35 13.00
C PRO A 157 -24.91 -14.23 13.69
N LEU A 158 -24.10 -13.27 13.26
CA LEU A 158 -22.92 -12.83 14.02
C LEU A 158 -23.40 -12.08 15.26
N THR A 159 -22.96 -12.51 16.44
CA THR A 159 -23.21 -11.75 17.68
C THR A 159 -22.02 -10.83 17.92
N PRO A 160 -22.17 -9.50 17.80
CA PRO A 160 -21.07 -8.58 18.06
C PRO A 160 -20.68 -8.66 19.54
N VAL A 161 -19.37 -8.72 19.80
CA VAL A 161 -18.84 -8.55 21.16
C VAL A 161 -19.02 -7.08 21.51
N ARG A 162 -19.75 -6.78 22.60
CA ARG A 162 -19.98 -5.40 23.04
C ARG A 162 -18.65 -4.79 23.47
N ALA A 163 -18.27 -3.67 22.86
CA ALA A 163 -17.19 -2.82 23.34
C ALA A 163 -17.51 -2.35 24.78
N GLY A 164 -16.60 -2.62 25.71
CA GLY A 164 -16.61 -2.13 27.08
C GLY A 164 -15.76 -0.88 27.24
#